data_AF-A0A3N5UQM5-F1
#
_entry.id   AF-A0A3N5UQM5-F1
#
_cell.length_a   1.000
_cell.length_b   1.000
_cell.length_c   1.000
_cell.angle_alpha   90.00
_cell.angle_beta   90.00
_cell.angle_gamma   90.00
#
_symmetry.space_group_name_H-M   'P 1'
#
loop_
_entity.id
_entity.type
_entity.pdbx_description
1 polymer ?
#
loop_
_entity_poly.entity_id
_entity_poly.type
_entity_poly.pdbx_seq_one_letter_code
_entity_poly.pdbx_strand_id
1 'polypeptide(L)'
;MASSKAVTSSPKVQTGLLPTPPMPKGLPKANLTDNARQVLVKRYVRRGDDGKPAETVEEMFWRVAYHVAKVEEQWGADVQKRTVEYYHLLSSKKFFPNSPTFTGAGTPLGQLAACFVLPITDDMGRDSAGIFQTLRDAALIQQTGGGNGFSFSRLRPKGSMVKTSAGQATGPVGFLRVYDHAFGEIAQGGTRRGANMGVLRVDHPDVEEFIECKTNENHITNFNISVGITDAFMRAVKNNEDWELRFPDLGDIKEKGFSGTLEQAEAAGIKIRSYKKVPAREIFNKIVKQAHHNGEPGVLFLDAANRGNPVPHLYQLEATNPCGEQYLGSYENCCLGSV
;
A
#
# COMPACT_ATOMS: atom_id res chain seq x y z
N MET A 1 53.22 41.03 -17.65
CA MET A 1 51.75 41.13 -17.51
C MET A 1 51.14 39.79 -17.89
N ALA A 2 50.86 38.92 -16.93
CA ALA A 2 50.11 37.69 -17.16
C ALA A 2 48.77 37.84 -16.43
N SER A 3 47.70 38.03 -17.19
CA SER A 3 46.35 38.22 -16.68
C SER A 3 45.76 36.86 -16.30
N SER A 4 45.43 36.73 -15.02
CA SER A 4 44.66 35.63 -14.43
C SER A 4 43.24 35.66 -15.02
N LYS A 5 42.84 34.57 -15.68
CA LYS A 5 41.43 34.30 -15.97
C LYS A 5 40.87 33.48 -14.80
N ALA A 6 40.00 34.13 -14.04
CA ALA A 6 39.21 33.50 -13.00
C ALA A 6 38.34 32.40 -13.62
N VAL A 7 38.57 31.16 -13.18
CA VAL A 7 37.68 30.03 -13.45
C VAL A 7 36.44 30.24 -12.60
N THR A 8 35.34 30.65 -13.24
CA THR A 8 34.01 30.66 -12.61
C THR A 8 33.62 29.22 -12.32
N SER A 9 33.65 28.84 -11.04
CA SER A 9 33.15 27.56 -10.56
C SER A 9 31.65 27.46 -10.86
N SER A 10 31.28 26.56 -11.75
CA SER A 10 29.91 26.08 -11.90
C SER A 10 29.41 25.52 -10.54
N PRO A 11 28.14 25.73 -10.17
CA PRO A 11 27.61 25.19 -8.93
C PRO A 11 27.69 23.66 -9.00
N LYS A 12 28.37 23.05 -8.02
CA LYS A 12 28.33 21.59 -7.84
C LYS A 12 26.87 21.17 -7.75
N VAL A 13 26.40 20.40 -8.73
CA VAL A 13 25.08 19.77 -8.71
C VAL A 13 25.06 18.83 -7.51
N GLN A 14 24.41 19.27 -6.43
CA GLN A 14 24.14 18.43 -5.27
C GLN A 14 23.28 17.24 -5.71
N THR A 15 23.85 16.04 -5.55
CA THR A 15 23.14 14.82 -5.17
C THR A 15 21.98 14.35 -6.07
N GLY A 16 22.11 14.37 -7.40
CA GLY A 16 21.13 13.72 -8.28
C GLY A 16 19.68 14.24 -8.17
N LEU A 17 19.44 15.33 -7.43
CA LEU A 17 18.11 15.90 -7.26
C LEU A 17 17.73 16.69 -8.52
N LEU A 18 16.44 16.71 -8.84
CA LEU A 18 15.93 17.48 -9.97
C LEU A 18 15.97 18.98 -9.65
N PRO A 19 16.34 19.83 -10.63
CA PRO A 19 16.45 21.26 -10.43
C PRO A 19 15.09 21.87 -10.07
N THR A 20 15.11 22.83 -9.16
CA THR A 20 13.96 23.64 -8.75
C THR A 20 14.33 25.10 -8.96
N PRO A 21 13.49 25.92 -9.63
CA PRO A 21 13.78 27.33 -9.80
C PRO A 21 13.80 28.05 -8.46
N PRO A 22 14.51 29.18 -8.33
CA PRO A 22 14.54 29.97 -7.11
C PRO A 22 13.13 30.41 -6.70
N MET A 23 12.85 30.41 -5.39
CA MET A 23 11.58 30.92 -4.88
C MET A 23 11.46 32.43 -5.14
N PRO A 24 10.35 32.92 -5.76
CA PRO A 24 10.12 34.33 -5.98
C PRO A 24 10.11 35.14 -4.68
N LYS A 25 10.62 36.36 -4.73
CA LYS A 25 10.53 37.31 -3.62
C LYS A 25 9.07 37.74 -3.42
N GLY A 26 8.64 37.90 -2.17
CA GLY A 26 7.31 38.43 -1.83
C GLY A 26 6.23 37.37 -1.60
N LEU A 27 6.54 36.08 -1.74
CA LEU A 27 5.63 35.01 -1.35
C LEU A 27 5.42 34.98 0.18
N PRO A 28 4.20 34.71 0.67
CA PRO A 28 3.88 34.76 2.09
C PRO A 28 4.56 33.61 2.85
N LYS A 29 5.06 33.89 4.05
CA LYS A 29 5.56 32.85 4.95
C LYS A 29 4.42 31.96 5.46
N ALA A 30 4.73 30.69 5.71
CA ALA A 30 3.75 29.77 6.27
C ALA A 30 3.53 30.09 7.77
N ASN A 31 2.28 30.33 8.16
CA ASN A 31 1.91 30.49 9.56
C ASN A 31 1.81 29.09 10.21
N LEU A 32 2.90 28.66 10.86
CA LEU A 32 3.06 27.34 11.47
C LEU A 32 3.36 27.49 12.95
N THR A 33 2.82 26.58 13.78
CA THR A 33 3.27 26.44 15.17
C THR A 33 4.72 25.97 15.21
N ASP A 34 5.41 26.23 16.32
CA ASP A 34 6.80 25.79 16.49
C ASP A 34 6.95 24.28 16.34
N ASN A 35 6.00 23.52 16.89
CA ASN A 35 5.98 22.06 16.77
C ASN A 35 5.83 21.62 15.30
N ALA A 36 4.89 22.21 14.55
CA ALA A 36 4.71 21.88 13.13
C ALA A 36 5.98 22.20 12.33
N ARG A 37 6.61 23.34 12.60
CA ARG A 37 7.88 23.73 11.95
C ARG A 37 8.99 22.73 12.28
N GLN A 38 9.13 22.30 13.54
CA GLN A 38 10.12 21.30 13.94
C GLN A 38 9.88 19.95 13.25
N VAL A 39 8.63 19.48 13.15
CA VAL A 39 8.29 18.23 12.45
C VAL A 39 8.68 18.32 10.97
N LEU A 40 8.35 19.42 10.29
CA LEU A 40 8.69 19.61 8.88
C LEU A 40 10.21 19.63 8.65
N VAL A 41 10.95 20.35 9.49
CA VAL A 41 12.42 20.41 9.44
C VAL A 41 13.06 19.05 9.71
N LYS A 42 12.50 18.27 10.65
CA LYS A 42 13.05 16.96 11.00
C LYS A 42 12.78 15.91 9.92
N ARG A 43 11.63 15.97 9.24
CA ARG A 43 11.12 14.87 8.40
C ARG A 43 11.20 15.12 6.88
N TYR A 44 11.09 16.36 6.43
CA TYR A 44 10.80 16.65 5.01
C TYR A 44 11.76 17.64 4.35
N VAL A 45 12.35 18.54 5.14
CA VAL A 45 13.38 19.46 4.66
C VAL A 45 14.62 18.67 4.25
N ARG A 46 15.12 18.95 3.04
CA ARG A 46 16.36 18.36 2.53
C ARG A 46 17.55 18.73 3.40
N ARG A 47 18.52 17.82 3.48
CA ARG A 47 19.77 18.01 4.21
C ARG A 47 20.95 18.01 3.24
N GLY A 48 21.92 18.88 3.50
CA GLY A 48 23.19 18.88 2.79
C GLY A 48 24.10 17.76 3.26
N ASP A 49 25.28 17.66 2.65
CA ASP A 49 26.29 16.64 2.97
C ASP A 49 26.81 16.77 4.43
N ASP A 50 26.66 17.95 5.04
CA ASP A 50 26.97 18.22 6.44
C ASP A 50 25.83 17.85 7.41
N GLY A 51 24.74 17.27 6.89
CA GLY A 51 23.56 16.88 7.64
C GLY A 51 22.67 18.05 8.08
N LYS A 52 23.02 19.31 7.76
CA LYS A 52 22.19 20.48 8.10
C LYS A 52 21.10 20.71 7.06
N PRO A 53 19.99 21.38 7.43
CA PRO A 53 18.97 21.79 6.48
C PRO A 53 19.56 22.55 5.28
N ALA A 54 19.30 22.06 4.06
CA ALA A 54 19.70 22.69 2.80
C ALA A 54 18.61 23.60 2.21
N GLU A 55 17.42 23.59 2.82
CA GLU A 55 16.29 24.43 2.46
C GLU A 55 15.51 24.83 3.73
N THR A 56 14.79 25.94 3.68
CA THR A 56 13.78 26.34 4.67
C THR A 56 12.46 25.60 4.44
N VAL A 57 11.51 25.71 5.37
CA VAL A 57 10.16 25.12 5.19
C VAL A 57 9.44 25.76 4.00
N GLU A 58 9.60 27.07 3.83
CA GLU A 58 9.02 27.80 2.71
C GLU A 58 9.66 27.39 1.38
N GLU A 59 10.98 27.20 1.32
CA GLU A 59 11.65 26.67 0.11
C GLU A 59 11.25 25.21 -0.17
N MET A 60 11.05 24.40 0.87
CA MET A 60 10.50 23.04 0.74
C MET A 60 9.08 23.07 0.15
N PHE A 61 8.20 23.98 0.60
CA PHE A 61 6.87 24.16 -0.01
C PHE A 61 6.96 24.61 -1.46
N TRP A 62 7.88 25.54 -1.78
CA TRP A 62 8.12 25.97 -3.15
C TRP A 62 8.57 24.82 -4.05
N ARG A 63 9.52 24.01 -3.58
CA ARG A 63 9.96 22.80 -4.27
C ARG A 63 8.80 21.85 -4.56
N VAL A 64 8.01 21.52 -3.54
CA VAL A 64 6.87 20.62 -3.69
C VAL A 64 5.87 21.18 -4.71
N ALA A 65 5.49 22.45 -4.54
CA ALA A 65 4.56 23.13 -5.45
C ALA A 65 5.06 23.12 -6.90
N TYR A 66 6.35 23.36 -7.12
CA TYR A 66 6.93 23.42 -8.46
C TYR A 66 6.92 22.05 -9.15
N HIS A 67 7.37 20.99 -8.46
CA HIS A 67 7.42 19.66 -9.08
C HIS A 67 6.03 19.07 -9.31
N VAL A 68 5.03 19.44 -8.50
CA VAL A 68 3.62 19.11 -8.77
C VAL A 68 3.10 19.90 -9.97
N ALA A 69 3.35 21.22 -10.03
CA ALA A 69 2.92 22.07 -11.14
C ALA A 69 3.62 21.73 -12.48
N LYS A 70 4.80 21.12 -12.45
CA LYS A 70 5.62 20.90 -13.64
C LYS A 70 4.91 20.06 -14.71
N VAL A 71 4.04 19.12 -14.32
CA VAL A 71 3.28 18.31 -15.27
C VAL A 71 2.37 19.16 -16.17
N GLU A 72 1.95 20.34 -15.70
CA GLU A 72 1.11 21.28 -16.43
C GLU A 72 1.74 21.79 -17.74
N GLU A 73 3.06 21.72 -17.87
CA GLU A 73 3.79 22.03 -19.11
C GLU A 73 3.32 21.15 -20.28
N GLN A 74 2.92 19.90 -20.01
CA GLN A 74 2.43 18.96 -21.03
C GLN A 74 1.15 19.44 -21.72
N TRP A 75 0.37 20.28 -21.03
CA TRP A 75 -0.85 20.88 -21.57
C TRP A 75 -0.68 22.37 -21.91
N GLY A 76 0.58 22.85 -21.97
CA GLY A 76 0.91 24.22 -22.36
C GLY A 76 0.50 25.28 -21.34
N ALA A 77 0.29 24.91 -20.07
CA ALA A 77 -0.07 25.88 -19.04
C ALA A 77 1.16 26.59 -18.44
N ASP A 78 0.92 27.72 -17.78
CA ASP A 78 1.96 28.48 -17.08
C ASP A 78 2.33 27.78 -15.75
N VAL A 79 3.42 27.00 -15.79
CA VAL A 79 3.98 26.28 -14.63
C VAL A 79 4.30 27.22 -13.47
N GLN A 80 4.80 28.42 -13.72
CA GLN A 80 5.17 29.36 -12.65
C GLN A 80 3.93 29.88 -11.94
N LYS A 81 2.90 30.27 -12.69
CA LYS A 81 1.61 30.66 -12.13
C LYS A 81 1.00 29.53 -11.30
N ARG A 82 0.97 28.29 -11.82
CA ARG A 82 0.47 27.12 -11.09
C ARG A 82 1.28 26.81 -9.84
N THR A 83 2.60 26.95 -9.91
CA THR A 83 3.50 26.78 -8.76
C THR A 83 3.13 27.75 -7.63
N VAL A 84 2.90 29.04 -7.95
CA VAL A 84 2.49 30.04 -6.97
C VAL A 84 1.15 29.70 -6.35
N GLU A 85 0.17 29.25 -7.14
CA GLU A 85 -1.14 28.82 -6.64
C GLU A 85 -1.02 27.65 -5.65
N TYR A 86 -0.26 26.60 -6.00
CA TYR A 86 -0.01 25.47 -5.09
C TYR A 86 0.78 25.88 -3.83
N TYR A 87 1.78 26.77 -3.98
CA TYR A 87 2.51 27.31 -2.84
C TYR A 87 1.58 28.02 -1.85
N HIS A 88 0.62 28.80 -2.34
CA HIS A 88 -0.36 29.46 -1.49
C HIS A 88 -1.25 28.46 -0.75
N LEU A 89 -1.64 27.35 -1.38
CA LEU A 89 -2.40 26.30 -0.71
C LEU A 89 -1.63 25.70 0.48
N LEU A 90 -0.34 25.39 0.29
CA LEU A 90 0.54 24.84 1.32
C LEU A 90 0.80 25.87 2.45
N SER A 91 1.24 27.08 2.09
CA SER A 91 1.62 28.11 3.07
C SER A 91 0.44 28.63 3.89
N SER A 92 -0.76 28.67 3.31
CA SER A 92 -1.99 29.02 4.02
C SER A 92 -2.64 27.85 4.78
N LYS A 93 -2.14 26.63 4.59
CA LYS A 93 -2.71 25.38 5.15
C LYS A 93 -4.14 25.09 4.70
N LYS A 94 -4.49 25.49 3.48
CA LYS A 94 -5.77 25.14 2.84
C LYS A 94 -5.74 23.76 2.17
N PHE A 95 -4.54 23.22 1.95
CA PHE A 95 -4.34 21.88 1.48
C PHE A 95 -2.93 21.40 1.83
N PHE A 96 -2.80 20.13 2.22
CA PHE A 96 -1.52 19.44 2.43
C PHE A 96 -1.52 18.11 1.69
N PRO A 97 -0.54 17.83 0.83
CA PRO A 97 -0.40 16.50 0.25
C PRO A 97 0.16 15.52 1.29
N ASN A 98 0.14 14.24 0.96
CA ASN A 98 0.74 13.19 1.78
C ASN A 98 2.27 13.35 1.97
N SER A 99 2.81 12.65 2.97
CA SER A 99 4.26 12.64 3.26
C SER A 99 5.15 12.29 2.06
N PRO A 100 4.84 11.27 1.21
CA PRO A 100 5.65 10.97 0.04
C PRO A 100 5.75 12.12 -0.95
N THR A 101 4.71 12.95 -1.10
CA THR A 101 4.81 14.14 -1.97
C THR A 101 5.89 15.10 -1.46
N PHE A 102 5.98 15.31 -0.14
CA PHE A 102 7.03 16.15 0.45
C PHE A 102 8.46 15.59 0.25
N THR A 103 8.63 14.27 0.43
CA THR A 103 9.94 13.62 0.33
C THR A 103 10.36 13.34 -1.12
N GLY A 104 9.41 12.97 -1.97
CA GLY A 104 9.64 12.51 -3.35
C GLY A 104 9.71 13.64 -4.38
N ALA A 105 9.05 14.77 -4.13
CA ALA A 105 9.06 15.91 -5.06
C ALA A 105 10.49 16.41 -5.34
N GLY A 106 10.88 16.37 -6.61
CA GLY A 106 12.21 16.77 -7.07
C GLY A 106 13.32 15.75 -6.83
N THR A 107 12.98 14.48 -6.55
CA THR A 107 13.92 13.36 -6.57
C THR A 107 13.85 12.65 -7.93
N PRO A 108 14.89 11.91 -8.37
CA PRO A 108 14.86 11.16 -9.62
C PRO A 108 13.73 10.14 -9.73
N LEU A 109 13.46 9.42 -8.63
CA LEU A 109 12.42 8.40 -8.59
C LEU A 109 11.01 9.00 -8.58
N GLY A 110 10.86 10.19 -8.01
CA GLY A 110 9.60 10.95 -8.09
C GLY A 110 8.39 10.23 -7.47
N GLN A 111 8.59 9.35 -6.49
CA GLN A 111 7.49 8.63 -5.83
C GLN A 111 6.67 9.59 -4.96
N LEU A 112 5.53 10.06 -5.47
CA LEU A 112 4.59 10.93 -4.73
C LEU A 112 3.42 10.15 -4.11
N ALA A 113 3.20 8.91 -4.55
CA ALA A 113 2.15 8.04 -4.02
C ALA A 113 2.57 7.43 -2.67
N ALA A 114 1.59 7.23 -1.77
CA ALA A 114 1.84 6.71 -0.43
C ALA A 114 1.79 5.19 -0.34
N CYS A 115 0.83 4.59 -1.03
CA CYS A 115 0.53 3.18 -0.86
C CYS A 115 0.07 2.58 -2.18
N PHE A 116 0.17 1.25 -2.27
CA PHE A 116 -0.20 0.47 -3.44
C PHE A 116 -0.92 -0.80 -2.99
N VAL A 117 -1.89 -1.29 -3.77
CA VAL A 117 -2.43 -2.64 -3.59
C VAL A 117 -1.86 -3.54 -4.68
N LEU A 118 -1.26 -4.66 -4.29
CA LEU A 118 -0.63 -5.60 -5.22
C LEU A 118 -1.37 -6.94 -5.26
N PRO A 119 -1.58 -7.51 -6.45
CA PRO A 119 -2.21 -8.82 -6.58
C PRO A 119 -1.30 -9.94 -6.10
N ILE A 120 -1.89 -11.00 -5.57
CA ILE A 120 -1.21 -12.28 -5.33
C ILE A 120 -2.00 -13.37 -6.05
N THR A 121 -1.33 -14.05 -6.98
CA THR A 121 -1.82 -15.26 -7.65
C THR A 121 -1.15 -16.49 -7.04
N ASP A 122 -1.83 -17.63 -7.15
CA ASP A 122 -1.38 -18.91 -6.60
C ASP A 122 -0.31 -19.60 -7.48
N ASP A 123 0.76 -18.85 -7.77
CA ASP A 123 1.93 -19.27 -8.51
C ASP A 123 3.21 -18.74 -7.82
N MET A 124 4.34 -19.43 -7.94
CA MET A 124 5.56 -19.07 -7.22
C MET A 124 6.30 -17.85 -7.78
N GLY A 125 5.99 -17.38 -9.00
CA GLY A 125 6.65 -16.23 -9.62
C GLY A 125 6.91 -16.35 -11.13
N ARG A 126 6.31 -17.35 -11.80
CA ARG A 126 6.22 -17.41 -13.27
C ARG A 126 5.19 -16.43 -13.78
N ASP A 127 4.09 -16.26 -13.04
CA ASP A 127 3.11 -15.20 -13.27
C ASP A 127 3.67 -13.86 -12.77
N SER A 128 3.36 -12.76 -13.46
CA SER A 128 3.77 -11.40 -13.07
C SER A 128 3.21 -10.98 -11.72
N ALA A 129 2.11 -11.59 -11.28
CA ALA A 129 1.49 -11.42 -9.98
C ALA A 129 1.69 -12.67 -9.09
N GLY A 130 2.68 -13.52 -9.38
CA GLY A 130 3.02 -14.67 -8.55
C GLY A 130 3.62 -14.25 -7.20
N ILE A 131 3.57 -15.15 -6.21
CA ILE A 131 3.92 -14.91 -4.81
C ILE A 131 5.27 -14.20 -4.64
N PHE A 132 6.36 -14.67 -5.26
CA PHE A 132 7.67 -14.03 -5.08
C PHE A 132 7.91 -12.85 -6.03
N GLN A 133 7.20 -12.78 -7.15
CA GLN A 133 7.25 -11.62 -8.03
C GLN A 133 6.57 -10.41 -7.36
N THR A 134 5.39 -10.62 -6.78
CA THR A 134 4.69 -9.59 -5.98
C THR A 134 5.52 -9.16 -4.77
N LEU A 135 6.21 -10.09 -4.09
CA LEU A 135 7.10 -9.76 -2.98
C LEU A 135 8.26 -8.85 -3.42
N ARG A 136 8.87 -9.15 -4.57
CA ARG A 136 9.92 -8.32 -5.16
C ARG A 136 9.41 -6.92 -5.45
N ASP A 137 8.25 -6.80 -6.09
CA ASP A 137 7.67 -5.50 -6.44
C ASP A 137 7.32 -4.69 -5.19
N ALA A 138 6.73 -5.34 -4.18
CA ALA A 138 6.45 -4.74 -2.87
C ALA A 138 7.73 -4.23 -2.17
N ALA A 139 8.82 -4.98 -2.25
CA ALA A 139 10.11 -4.60 -1.67
C ALA A 139 10.67 -3.33 -2.33
N LEU A 140 10.57 -3.23 -3.66
CA LEU A 140 10.98 -2.03 -4.40
C LEU A 140 10.12 -0.82 -4.04
N ILE A 141 8.81 -1.00 -3.86
CA ILE A 141 7.91 0.06 -3.40
C ILE A 141 8.30 0.55 -2.00
N GLN A 142 8.57 -0.37 -1.06
CA GLN A 142 8.99 -0.01 0.29
C GLN A 142 10.35 0.71 0.33
N GLN A 143 11.28 0.35 -0.55
CA GLN A 143 12.57 1.04 -0.67
C GLN A 143 12.38 2.54 -0.96
N THR A 144 11.32 2.90 -1.69
CA THR A 144 10.95 4.29 -1.98
C THR A 144 10.02 4.93 -0.94
N GLY A 145 9.71 4.21 0.15
CA GLY A 145 8.90 4.69 1.27
C GLY A 145 7.39 4.45 1.13
N GLY A 146 6.96 3.67 0.13
CA GLY A 146 5.57 3.29 -0.09
C GLY A 146 5.12 2.14 0.82
N GLY A 147 3.83 2.12 1.16
CA GLY A 147 3.18 1.00 1.85
C GLY A 147 2.46 0.07 0.87
N ASN A 148 2.14 -1.17 1.31
CA ASN A 148 1.53 -2.18 0.44
C ASN A 148 0.25 -2.79 1.03
N GLY A 149 -0.72 -3.12 0.19
CA GLY A 149 -1.88 -3.92 0.53
C GLY A 149 -1.95 -5.18 -0.32
N PHE A 150 -2.42 -6.29 0.26
CA PHE A 150 -2.48 -7.58 -0.40
C PHE A 150 -3.76 -8.32 -0.03
N SER A 151 -4.37 -8.99 -1.02
CA SER A 151 -5.33 -10.06 -0.78
C SER A 151 -4.62 -11.40 -0.91
N PHE A 152 -4.57 -12.16 0.18
CA PHE A 152 -4.06 -13.54 0.19
C PHE A 152 -5.17 -14.56 -0.13
N SER A 153 -6.39 -14.10 -0.42
CA SER A 153 -7.60 -14.92 -0.58
C SER A 153 -7.57 -15.87 -1.78
N ARG A 154 -6.67 -15.64 -2.73
CA ARG A 154 -6.49 -16.49 -3.93
C ARG A 154 -5.48 -17.61 -3.72
N LEU A 155 -4.71 -17.58 -2.64
CA LEU A 155 -3.74 -18.63 -2.36
C LEU A 155 -4.45 -19.90 -1.93
N ARG A 156 -3.98 -21.04 -2.41
CA ARG A 156 -4.61 -22.33 -2.07
C ARG A 156 -4.57 -22.59 -0.56
N PRO A 157 -5.56 -23.32 -0.03
CA PRO A 157 -5.59 -23.71 1.38
C PRO A 157 -4.35 -24.51 1.81
N LYS A 158 -3.96 -24.35 3.07
CA LYS A 158 -2.94 -25.17 3.72
C LYS A 158 -3.26 -26.66 3.60
N GLY A 159 -2.23 -27.48 3.42
CA GLY A 159 -2.37 -28.93 3.21
C GLY A 159 -2.75 -29.33 1.78
N SER A 160 -3.07 -28.37 0.89
CA SER A 160 -3.35 -28.67 -0.52
C SER A 160 -2.13 -29.29 -1.21
N MET A 161 -2.36 -30.29 -2.06
CA MET A 161 -1.30 -31.02 -2.75
C MET A 161 -0.57 -30.13 -3.77
N VAL A 162 0.77 -30.14 -3.74
CA VAL A 162 1.63 -29.45 -4.70
C VAL A 162 2.22 -30.49 -5.66
N LYS A 163 1.61 -30.64 -6.85
CA LYS A 163 1.96 -31.69 -7.83
C LYS A 163 3.45 -31.72 -8.23
N THR A 164 4.12 -30.56 -8.27
CA THR A 164 5.51 -30.46 -8.73
C THR A 164 6.55 -30.88 -7.68
N SER A 165 6.23 -30.76 -6.40
CA SER A 165 7.15 -31.09 -5.30
C SER A 165 6.71 -32.31 -4.48
N ALA A 166 5.54 -32.89 -4.79
CA ALA A 166 4.87 -33.92 -3.99
C ALA A 166 4.65 -33.55 -2.51
N GLY A 167 4.75 -32.25 -2.18
CA GLY A 167 4.58 -31.71 -0.84
C GLY A 167 3.19 -31.12 -0.61
N GLN A 168 2.99 -30.57 0.59
CA GLN A 168 1.78 -29.87 0.98
C GLN A 168 2.01 -28.35 0.98
N ALA A 169 0.98 -27.59 0.59
CA ALA A 169 1.01 -26.14 0.64
C ALA A 169 0.98 -25.63 2.09
N THR A 170 1.74 -24.57 2.36
CA THR A 170 1.76 -23.88 3.65
C THR A 170 0.56 -22.97 3.88
N GLY A 171 -0.20 -22.66 2.81
CA GLY A 171 -1.37 -21.79 2.85
C GLY A 171 -1.03 -20.29 2.95
N PRO A 172 -2.05 -19.41 2.97
CA PRO A 172 -1.88 -17.96 2.98
C PRO A 172 -1.14 -17.46 4.22
N VAL A 173 -1.38 -18.03 5.40
CA VAL A 173 -0.68 -17.64 6.64
C VAL A 173 0.82 -17.97 6.57
N GLY A 174 1.20 -19.07 5.91
CA GLY A 174 2.60 -19.40 5.68
C GLY A 174 3.32 -18.35 4.82
N PHE A 175 2.70 -17.93 3.71
CA PHE A 175 3.28 -16.90 2.84
C PHE A 175 3.22 -15.49 3.46
N LEU A 176 2.21 -15.19 4.26
CA LEU A 176 2.17 -13.97 5.07
C LEU A 176 3.41 -13.85 5.96
N ARG A 177 3.84 -14.95 6.61
CA ARG A 177 5.07 -14.96 7.42
C ARG A 177 6.32 -14.73 6.56
N VAL A 178 6.39 -15.31 5.35
CA VAL A 178 7.50 -15.05 4.43
C VAL A 178 7.61 -13.57 4.08
N TYR A 179 6.47 -12.94 3.75
CA TYR A 179 6.42 -11.51 3.48
C TYR A 179 6.79 -10.69 4.70
N ASP A 180 6.29 -11.05 5.89
CA ASP A 180 6.58 -10.37 7.14
C ASP A 180 8.09 -10.33 7.43
N HIS A 181 8.76 -11.48 7.33
CA HIS A 181 10.21 -11.57 7.52
C HIS A 181 10.98 -10.75 6.49
N ALA A 182 10.62 -10.84 5.21
CA ALA A 182 11.28 -10.09 4.15
C ALA A 182 11.19 -8.57 4.36
N PHE A 183 10.01 -8.06 4.75
CA PHE A 183 9.84 -6.63 5.05
C PHE A 183 10.54 -6.21 6.34
N GLY A 184 10.69 -7.11 7.31
CA GLY A 184 11.50 -6.88 8.50
C GLY A 184 12.96 -6.57 8.16
N GLU A 185 13.56 -7.33 7.23
CA GLU A 185 14.94 -7.10 6.76
C GLU A 185 15.07 -5.79 5.96
N ILE A 186 14.11 -5.51 5.07
CA ILE A 186 14.11 -4.27 4.27
C ILE A 186 14.01 -3.03 5.16
N ALA A 187 13.20 -3.09 6.22
CA ALA A 187 13.05 -1.99 7.15
C ALA A 187 14.33 -1.65 7.92
N GLN A 188 15.24 -2.62 8.15
CA GLN A 188 16.52 -2.36 8.82
C GLN A 188 17.50 -1.57 7.95
N GLY A 189 17.43 -1.73 6.62
CA GLY A 189 18.29 -1.02 5.66
C GLY A 189 17.75 0.33 5.18
N GLY A 190 16.47 0.64 5.47
CA GLY A 190 15.79 1.86 5.01
C GLY A 190 15.62 2.92 6.11
N THR A 191 15.36 4.17 5.70
CA THR A 191 15.05 5.28 6.62
C THR A 191 13.63 5.22 7.22
N ARG A 192 12.76 4.33 6.71
CA ARG A 192 11.36 4.17 7.14
C ARG A 192 10.90 2.71 7.02
N ARG A 193 10.20 2.21 8.06
CA ARG A 193 9.49 0.93 8.03
C ARG A 193 8.25 1.06 7.13
N GLY A 194 8.16 0.26 6.07
CA GLY A 194 6.97 0.18 5.23
C GLY A 194 5.81 -0.45 5.99
N ALA A 195 4.60 0.09 5.83
CA ALA A 195 3.38 -0.49 6.40
C ALA A 195 2.76 -1.46 5.38
N ASN A 196 2.23 -2.59 5.86
CA ASN A 196 1.57 -3.57 5.00
C ASN A 196 0.18 -3.93 5.53
N MET A 197 -0.78 -4.18 4.63
CA MET A 197 -2.09 -4.77 4.92
C MET A 197 -2.19 -6.15 4.29
N GLY A 198 -2.55 -7.16 5.09
CA GLY A 198 -2.90 -8.49 4.62
C GLY A 198 -4.40 -8.72 4.78
N VAL A 199 -5.07 -9.13 3.71
CA VAL A 199 -6.50 -9.43 3.71
C VAL A 199 -6.74 -10.90 3.37
N LEU A 200 -7.60 -11.55 4.14
CA LEU A 200 -8.11 -12.88 3.83
C LEU A 200 -9.64 -12.91 3.93
N ARG A 201 -10.30 -13.41 2.89
CA ARG A 201 -11.77 -13.54 2.86
C ARG A 201 -12.28 -14.51 3.91
N VAL A 202 -13.46 -14.20 4.45
CA VAL A 202 -14.12 -14.98 5.50
C VAL A 202 -14.54 -16.40 5.08
N ASP A 203 -14.72 -16.65 3.78
CA ASP A 203 -14.98 -17.99 3.24
C ASP A 203 -13.72 -18.88 3.21
N HIS A 204 -12.51 -18.31 3.33
CA HIS A 204 -11.29 -19.06 3.07
C HIS A 204 -11.07 -20.17 4.12
N PRO A 205 -10.66 -21.40 3.73
CA PRO A 205 -10.46 -22.51 4.68
C PRO A 205 -9.48 -22.22 5.82
N ASP A 206 -8.51 -21.35 5.59
CA ASP A 206 -7.52 -20.94 6.60
C ASP A 206 -7.91 -19.65 7.37
N VAL A 207 -9.17 -19.19 7.29
CA VAL A 207 -9.61 -17.94 7.97
C VAL A 207 -9.44 -17.99 9.48
N GLU A 208 -9.72 -19.13 10.12
CA GLU A 208 -9.56 -19.26 11.58
C GLU A 208 -8.09 -19.14 12.00
N GLU A 209 -7.17 -19.77 11.25
CA GLU A 209 -5.72 -19.64 11.48
C GLU A 209 -5.25 -18.20 11.23
N PHE A 210 -5.80 -17.53 10.22
CA PHE A 210 -5.48 -16.14 9.89
C PHE A 210 -5.94 -15.17 10.99
N ILE A 211 -7.14 -15.34 11.54
CA ILE A 211 -7.66 -14.52 12.65
C ILE A 211 -6.73 -14.62 13.87
N GLU A 212 -6.17 -15.80 14.14
CA GLU A 212 -5.36 -16.06 15.33
C GLU A 212 -3.85 -15.89 15.09
N CYS A 213 -3.40 -15.67 13.85
CA CYS A 213 -1.97 -15.68 13.49
C CYS A 213 -1.14 -14.60 14.19
N LYS A 214 -1.81 -13.56 14.72
CA LYS A 214 -1.22 -12.45 15.49
C LYS A 214 -1.52 -12.48 16.98
N THR A 215 -2.07 -13.57 17.52
CA THR A 215 -2.32 -13.72 18.97
C THR A 215 -1.03 -13.52 19.77
N ASN A 216 0.10 -14.04 19.27
CA ASN A 216 1.42 -13.62 19.74
C ASN A 216 1.92 -12.47 18.87
N GLU A 217 1.98 -11.28 19.46
CA GLU A 217 2.37 -10.04 18.77
C GLU A 217 3.77 -10.09 18.15
N ASN A 218 4.63 -11.02 18.57
CA ASN A 218 5.99 -11.17 18.05
C ASN A 218 6.08 -12.03 16.78
N HIS A 219 4.99 -12.68 16.35
CA HIS A 219 5.05 -13.61 15.20
C HIS A 219 4.95 -12.91 13.83
N ILE A 220 4.18 -11.83 13.74
CA ILE A 220 3.97 -11.06 12.52
C ILE A 220 3.94 -9.59 12.94
N THR A 221 4.97 -8.82 12.62
CA THR A 221 5.14 -7.45 13.16
C THR A 221 5.16 -6.36 12.10
N ASN A 222 5.20 -6.74 10.83
CA ASN A 222 5.30 -5.85 9.67
C ASN A 222 3.99 -5.76 8.87
N PHE A 223 2.92 -6.39 9.36
CA PHE A 223 1.59 -6.37 8.76
C PHE A 223 0.52 -5.95 9.75
N ASN A 224 -0.39 -5.11 9.28
CA ASN A 224 -1.77 -5.11 9.75
C ASN A 224 -2.53 -6.23 9.03
N ILE A 225 -3.45 -6.91 9.72
CA ILE A 225 -4.32 -7.91 9.09
C ILE A 225 -5.80 -7.53 9.20
N SER A 226 -6.59 -7.88 8.18
CA SER A 226 -8.04 -7.71 8.19
C SER A 226 -8.76 -8.87 7.52
N VAL A 227 -9.93 -9.22 8.04
CA VAL A 227 -10.81 -10.21 7.41
C VAL A 227 -11.70 -9.52 6.39
N GLY A 228 -11.72 -10.04 5.15
CA GLY A 228 -12.64 -9.64 4.11
C GLY A 228 -14.03 -10.22 4.36
N ILE A 229 -14.95 -9.38 4.81
CA ILE A 229 -16.33 -9.74 5.19
C ILE A 229 -17.28 -9.53 4.01
N THR A 230 -18.17 -10.50 3.80
CA THR A 230 -19.28 -10.41 2.85
C THR A 230 -20.59 -10.12 3.58
N ASP A 231 -21.56 -9.56 2.87
CA ASP A 231 -22.92 -9.37 3.37
C ASP A 231 -23.57 -10.73 3.69
N ALA A 232 -23.24 -11.77 2.91
CA ALA A 232 -23.71 -13.13 3.15
C ALA A 232 -23.26 -13.67 4.51
N PHE A 233 -21.99 -13.47 4.87
CA PHE A 233 -21.49 -13.85 6.18
C PHE A 233 -22.19 -13.09 7.30
N MET A 234 -22.36 -11.77 7.15
CA MET A 234 -23.05 -10.98 8.18
C MET A 234 -24.52 -11.37 8.37
N ARG A 235 -25.21 -11.78 7.30
CA ARG A 235 -26.55 -12.38 7.40
C ARG A 235 -26.52 -13.70 8.17
N ALA A 236 -25.58 -14.59 7.87
CA ALA A 236 -25.42 -15.86 8.59
C ALA A 236 -25.15 -15.64 10.10
N VAL A 237 -24.29 -14.68 10.46
CA VAL A 237 -24.03 -14.28 11.85
C VAL A 237 -25.32 -13.81 12.55
N LYS A 238 -26.08 -12.94 11.89
CA LYS A 238 -27.34 -12.39 12.43
C LYS A 238 -28.36 -13.51 12.68
N ASN A 239 -28.52 -14.40 11.70
CA ASN A 239 -29.50 -15.48 11.71
C ASN A 239 -29.07 -16.72 12.51
N ASN A 240 -27.86 -16.74 13.07
CA ASN A 240 -27.28 -17.90 13.76
C ASN A 240 -27.19 -19.14 12.85
N GLU A 241 -26.79 -18.92 11.60
CA GLU A 241 -26.58 -19.96 10.61
C GLU A 241 -25.13 -20.44 10.61
N ASP A 242 -24.93 -21.60 10.00
CA ASP A 242 -23.61 -22.09 9.68
C ASP A 242 -23.02 -21.37 8.46
N TRP A 243 -21.69 -21.28 8.44
CA TRP A 243 -20.88 -20.75 7.38
C TRP A 243 -19.99 -21.83 6.77
N GLU A 244 -19.89 -21.85 5.45
CA GLU A 244 -19.06 -22.82 4.75
C GLU A 244 -17.69 -22.21 4.43
N LEU A 245 -16.65 -22.86 4.94
CA LEU A 245 -15.27 -22.61 4.55
C LEU A 245 -15.00 -23.34 3.25
N ARG A 246 -14.76 -22.58 2.19
CA ARG A 246 -14.80 -23.06 0.80
C ARG A 246 -13.75 -22.39 -0.07
N PHE A 247 -13.32 -23.11 -1.09
CA PHE A 247 -12.31 -22.64 -2.04
C PHE A 247 -12.60 -23.22 -3.44
N PRO A 248 -12.27 -22.51 -4.55
CA PRO A 248 -12.45 -23.09 -5.87
C PRO A 248 -11.57 -24.34 -6.07
N ASP A 249 -12.07 -25.32 -6.80
CA ASP A 249 -11.36 -26.58 -7.00
C ASP A 249 -10.06 -26.35 -7.76
N LEU A 250 -8.93 -26.74 -7.16
CA LEU A 250 -7.60 -26.51 -7.72
C LEU A 250 -7.36 -27.26 -9.05
N GLY A 251 -8.06 -28.38 -9.27
CA GLY A 251 -8.01 -29.11 -10.54
C GLY A 251 -8.68 -28.33 -11.65
N ASP A 252 -9.90 -27.84 -11.37
CA ASP A 252 -10.70 -27.06 -12.31
C ASP A 252 -10.08 -25.68 -12.61
N ILE A 253 -9.54 -25.00 -11.56
CA ILE A 253 -8.74 -23.77 -11.73
C ILE A 253 -7.63 -23.99 -12.74
N LYS A 254 -6.86 -25.08 -12.57
CA LYS A 254 -5.73 -25.38 -13.44
C LYS A 254 -6.16 -25.73 -14.85
N GLU A 255 -7.20 -26.55 -15.00
CA GLU A 255 -7.71 -26.98 -16.30
C GLU A 255 -8.20 -25.79 -17.14
N LYS A 256 -8.91 -24.86 -16.51
CA LYS A 256 -9.47 -23.68 -17.18
C LYS A 256 -8.53 -22.46 -17.19
N GLY A 257 -7.34 -22.56 -16.60
CA GLY A 257 -6.40 -21.44 -16.47
C GLY A 257 -7.01 -20.23 -15.74
N PHE A 258 -7.86 -20.49 -14.73
CA PHE A 258 -8.61 -19.45 -14.05
C PHE A 258 -7.77 -18.72 -13.00
N SER A 259 -7.90 -17.40 -12.94
CA SER A 259 -7.37 -16.57 -11.86
C SER A 259 -8.36 -15.45 -11.60
N GLY A 260 -8.95 -15.42 -10.42
CA GLY A 260 -10.02 -14.49 -10.10
C GLY A 260 -10.55 -14.69 -8.68
N THR A 261 -11.59 -13.94 -8.34
CA THR A 261 -12.28 -14.04 -7.05
C THR A 261 -13.15 -15.28 -6.97
N LEU A 262 -13.65 -15.59 -5.76
CA LEU A 262 -14.56 -16.71 -5.53
C LEU A 262 -15.85 -16.57 -6.36
N GLU A 263 -16.42 -15.36 -6.41
CA GLU A 263 -17.63 -15.05 -7.17
C GLU A 263 -17.40 -15.21 -8.68
N GLN A 264 -16.23 -14.78 -9.17
CA GLN A 264 -15.84 -14.97 -10.57
C GLN A 264 -15.65 -16.47 -10.90
N ALA A 265 -15.15 -17.26 -9.96
CA ALA A 265 -15.00 -18.70 -10.12
C ALA A 265 -16.37 -19.37 -10.27
N GLU A 266 -17.32 -19.04 -9.39
CA GLU A 266 -18.71 -19.53 -9.47
C GLU A 266 -19.35 -19.16 -10.82
N ALA A 267 -19.22 -17.91 -11.26
CA ALA A 267 -19.75 -17.45 -12.54
C ALA A 267 -19.10 -18.15 -13.76
N ALA A 268 -17.82 -18.49 -13.66
CA ALA A 268 -17.08 -19.24 -14.68
C ALA A 268 -17.37 -20.76 -14.65
N GLY A 269 -18.28 -21.21 -13.79
CA GLY A 269 -18.60 -22.63 -13.63
C GLY A 269 -17.42 -23.43 -13.06
N ILE A 270 -16.54 -22.79 -12.29
CA ILE A 270 -15.50 -23.48 -11.52
C ILE A 270 -16.17 -24.18 -10.34
N LYS A 271 -15.91 -25.47 -10.17
CA LYS A 271 -16.41 -26.23 -9.02
C LYS A 271 -15.90 -25.61 -7.72
N ILE A 272 -16.78 -25.35 -6.77
CA ILE A 272 -16.39 -24.92 -5.42
C ILE A 272 -16.32 -26.12 -4.48
N ARG A 273 -15.20 -26.25 -3.77
CA ARG A 273 -15.01 -27.28 -2.76
C ARG A 273 -15.30 -26.71 -1.37
N SER A 274 -16.23 -27.33 -0.65
CA SER A 274 -16.45 -27.09 0.77
C SER A 274 -15.47 -27.92 1.60
N TYR A 275 -14.81 -27.31 2.58
CA TYR A 275 -13.79 -27.92 3.44
C TYR A 275 -14.32 -28.18 4.85
N LYS A 276 -15.07 -27.23 5.39
CA LYS A 276 -15.60 -27.29 6.75
C LYS A 276 -16.84 -26.40 6.84
N LYS A 277 -17.80 -26.80 7.64
CA LYS A 277 -18.96 -25.98 8.01
C LYS A 277 -18.86 -25.63 9.49
N VAL A 278 -18.99 -24.35 9.82
CA VAL A 278 -18.83 -23.83 11.20
C VAL A 278 -19.91 -22.81 11.51
N PRO A 279 -20.40 -22.70 12.75
CA PRO A 279 -21.35 -21.64 13.10
C PRO A 279 -20.75 -20.25 12.77
N ALA A 280 -21.46 -19.42 12.00
CA ALA A 280 -20.94 -18.12 11.57
C ALA A 280 -20.55 -17.22 12.76
N ARG A 281 -21.31 -17.31 13.85
CA ARG A 281 -21.04 -16.59 15.10
C ARG A 281 -19.73 -17.00 15.76
N GLU A 282 -19.25 -18.23 15.60
CA GLU A 282 -17.96 -18.64 16.17
C GLU A 282 -16.80 -17.91 15.47
N ILE A 283 -16.82 -17.83 14.14
CA ILE A 283 -15.83 -17.05 13.38
C ILE A 283 -15.91 -15.57 13.80
N PHE A 284 -17.11 -14.99 13.84
CA PHE A 284 -17.28 -13.58 14.20
C PHE A 284 -16.81 -13.28 15.64
N ASN A 285 -17.11 -14.16 16.59
CA ASN A 285 -16.64 -14.04 17.97
C ASN A 285 -15.12 -14.15 18.07
N LYS A 286 -14.47 -14.99 17.26
CA LYS A 286 -13.00 -15.05 17.17
C LYS A 286 -12.42 -13.72 16.67
N ILE A 287 -13.01 -13.13 15.62
CA ILE A 287 -12.61 -11.80 15.10
C ILE A 287 -12.71 -10.76 16.22
N VAL A 288 -13.87 -10.65 16.88
CA VAL A 288 -14.10 -9.67 17.95
C VAL A 288 -13.14 -9.88 19.12
N LYS A 289 -12.91 -11.13 19.53
CA LYS A 289 -12.01 -11.47 20.63
C LYS A 289 -10.58 -11.03 20.34
N GLN A 290 -10.07 -11.32 19.14
CA GLN A 290 -8.70 -10.94 18.76
C GLN A 290 -8.59 -9.43 18.56
N ALA A 291 -9.57 -8.78 17.91
CA ALA A 291 -9.59 -7.33 17.76
C ALA A 291 -9.61 -6.61 19.12
N HIS A 292 -10.29 -7.15 20.12
CA HIS A 292 -10.24 -6.64 21.50
C HIS A 292 -8.89 -6.93 22.19
N HIS A 293 -8.22 -8.02 21.84
CA HIS A 293 -6.95 -8.42 22.45
C HIS A 293 -5.81 -7.46 22.07
N ASN A 294 -5.64 -7.15 20.79
CA ASN A 294 -4.51 -6.35 20.30
C ASN A 294 -4.83 -5.40 19.12
N GLY A 295 -6.11 -5.19 18.81
CA GLY A 295 -6.54 -4.33 17.71
C GLY A 295 -6.62 -5.03 16.35
N GLU A 296 -6.35 -6.33 16.27
CA GLU A 296 -6.34 -7.10 15.02
C GLU A 296 -7.07 -8.46 15.14
N PRO A 297 -7.70 -8.98 14.08
CA PRO A 297 -7.79 -8.40 12.74
C PRO A 297 -8.84 -7.28 12.67
N GLY A 298 -8.61 -6.34 11.75
CA GLY A 298 -9.66 -5.43 11.28
C GLY A 298 -10.71 -6.18 10.44
N VAL A 299 -11.76 -5.46 10.01
CA VAL A 299 -12.79 -5.98 9.12
C VAL A 299 -12.94 -5.08 7.90
N LEU A 300 -12.98 -5.68 6.72
CA LEU A 300 -13.17 -4.99 5.44
C LEU A 300 -14.42 -5.54 4.76
N PHE A 301 -15.44 -4.70 4.58
CA PHE A 301 -16.71 -5.10 3.96
C PHE A 301 -16.59 -5.07 2.43
N LEU A 302 -16.21 -6.21 1.85
CA LEU A 302 -15.89 -6.32 0.42
C LEU A 302 -17.11 -6.03 -0.47
N ASP A 303 -18.30 -6.50 -0.09
CA ASP A 303 -19.51 -6.28 -0.90
C ASP A 303 -19.93 -4.81 -0.89
N ALA A 304 -19.77 -4.12 0.25
CA ALA A 304 -20.02 -2.70 0.36
C ALA A 304 -19.04 -1.88 -0.48
N ALA A 305 -17.75 -2.23 -0.44
CA ALA A 305 -16.73 -1.60 -1.27
C ALA A 305 -17.03 -1.80 -2.77
N ASN A 306 -17.37 -3.03 -3.18
CA ASN A 306 -17.62 -3.34 -4.58
C ASN A 306 -18.93 -2.73 -5.12
N ARG A 307 -19.95 -2.51 -4.28
CA ARG A 307 -21.13 -1.71 -4.67
C ARG A 307 -20.77 -0.27 -5.05
N GLY A 308 -19.76 0.30 -4.40
CA GLY A 308 -19.24 1.64 -4.66
C GLY A 308 -18.06 1.67 -5.64
N ASN A 309 -17.65 0.53 -6.21
CA ASN A 309 -16.53 0.47 -7.14
C ASN A 309 -16.88 1.28 -8.40
N PRO A 310 -16.09 2.31 -8.77
CA PRO A 310 -16.37 3.13 -9.95
C PRO A 310 -16.08 2.41 -11.27
N VAL A 311 -15.31 1.32 -11.25
CA VAL A 311 -14.88 0.56 -12.44
C VAL A 311 -15.08 -0.96 -12.28
N PRO A 312 -16.29 -1.42 -11.96
CA PRO A 312 -16.55 -2.83 -11.65
C PRO A 312 -16.37 -3.77 -12.85
N HIS A 313 -16.27 -3.21 -14.06
CA HIS A 313 -16.00 -3.94 -15.30
C HIS A 313 -14.50 -4.24 -15.51
N LEU A 314 -13.60 -3.62 -14.75
CA LEU A 314 -12.15 -3.85 -14.84
C LEU A 314 -11.67 -4.85 -13.79
N TYR A 315 -12.11 -4.71 -12.54
CA TYR A 315 -11.67 -5.57 -11.43
C TYR A 315 -12.65 -5.52 -10.26
N GLN A 316 -12.52 -6.48 -9.35
CA GLN A 316 -13.14 -6.44 -8.02
C GLN A 316 -12.13 -5.94 -6.98
N LEU A 317 -12.61 -5.18 -6.00
CA LEU A 317 -11.82 -4.70 -4.88
C LEU A 317 -11.71 -5.81 -3.83
N GLU A 318 -10.49 -6.30 -3.60
CA GLU A 318 -10.22 -7.42 -2.69
C GLU A 318 -9.42 -7.02 -1.44
N ALA A 319 -8.77 -5.86 -1.48
CA ALA A 319 -7.93 -5.36 -0.40
C ALA A 319 -7.92 -3.83 -0.36
N THR A 320 -7.31 -3.30 0.69
CA THR A 320 -7.08 -1.87 0.89
C THR A 320 -5.59 -1.58 0.99
N ASN A 321 -5.24 -0.30 0.95
CA ASN A 321 -3.96 0.18 1.43
C ASN A 321 -3.77 -0.11 2.95
N PRO A 322 -2.54 0.08 3.51
CA PRO A 322 -2.20 -0.24 4.90
C PRO A 322 -3.10 0.32 5.99
N CYS A 323 -3.72 1.49 5.78
CA CYS A 323 -4.53 2.16 6.79
C CYS A 323 -6.04 1.89 6.65
N GLY A 324 -6.46 1.14 5.62
CA GLY A 324 -7.85 0.69 5.46
C GLY A 324 -8.82 1.71 4.85
N GLU A 325 -8.35 2.90 4.49
CA GLU A 325 -9.17 4.02 4.03
C GLU A 325 -9.43 4.03 2.51
N GLN A 326 -8.59 3.34 1.73
CA GLN A 326 -8.79 3.19 0.28
C GLN A 326 -8.78 1.73 -0.14
N TYR A 327 -9.92 1.28 -0.67
CA TYR A 327 -9.96 0.08 -1.51
C TYR A 327 -9.36 0.43 -2.86
N LEU A 328 -8.43 -0.40 -3.34
CA LEU A 328 -7.70 -0.17 -4.57
C LEU A 328 -7.63 -1.47 -5.37
N GLY A 329 -7.67 -1.35 -6.69
CA GLY A 329 -7.42 -2.43 -7.63
C GLY A 329 -5.96 -2.88 -7.63
N SER A 330 -5.68 -3.92 -8.42
CA SER A 330 -4.31 -4.42 -8.58
C SER A 330 -3.40 -3.36 -9.23
N TYR A 331 -2.26 -3.10 -8.60
CA TYR A 331 -1.28 -2.06 -8.95
C TYR A 331 -1.79 -0.62 -8.87
N GLU A 332 -2.98 -0.38 -8.32
CA GLU A 332 -3.45 0.98 -8.08
C GLU A 332 -2.74 1.61 -6.88
N ASN A 333 -2.59 2.92 -6.96
CA ASN A 333 -1.84 3.71 -6.02
C ASN A 333 -2.69 4.75 -5.30
N CYS A 334 -2.24 5.09 -4.11
CA CYS A 334 -2.88 5.99 -3.17
C CYS A 334 -2.19 7.36 -3.22
N CYS A 335 -2.70 8.28 -4.05
CA CYS A 335 -2.28 9.69 -4.07
C CYS A 335 -3.21 10.49 -3.15
N LEU A 336 -2.68 10.93 -2.01
CA LEU A 336 -3.49 11.52 -0.94
C LEU A 336 -3.14 12.99 -0.70
N GLY A 337 -4.13 13.73 -0.22
CA GLY A 337 -3.98 15.03 0.41
C GLY A 337 -5.19 15.35 1.29
N SER A 338 -5.03 16.34 2.16
CA SER A 338 -6.06 16.80 3.09
C SER A 338 -6.34 18.28 2.85
N VAL A 339 -7.61 18.63 2.72
CA VAL A 339 -8.13 20.01 2.67
C VAL A 339 -8.31 20.55 4.09
#